data_AF-A0A521F840-F1
#
_entry.id   AF-A0A521F840-F1
#
_cell.length_a   1.000
_cell.length_b   1.000
_cell.length_c   1.000
_cell.angle_alpha   90.00
_cell.angle_beta   90.00
_cell.angle_gamma   90.00
#
_symmetry.space_group_name_H-M   'P 1'
#
loop_
_entity.id
_entity.type
_entity.pdbx_description
1 polymer ?
#
loop_
_entity_poly.entity_id
_entity_poly.type
_entity_poly.pdbx_seq_one_letter_code
_entity_poly.pdbx_strand_id
1 'polypeptide(L)'
;MKLEELLKKRSGNVCELSDINKNLVAYEVPPAQNKGADGWILINEKCLRQIEKKEELDDAFWKNFLPISMWSEVPAVQVVSWRMLNRFRNESWAADALDMMYLDDENLQWAKAAGDHTDDGAINFHKDSNGNILQNGDTVTLIKDLDVKGSSLNAKVGTAVRNIRLVHGNHEQIEGKIEGQAIVILTKFVKR
;
A
#
# COMPACT_ATOMS: atom_id res chain seq x y z
N MET A 1 30.65 -1.59 7.55
CA MET A 1 29.72 -0.43 7.65
C MET A 1 28.32 -1.00 7.77
N LYS A 2 27.46 -0.48 8.66
CA LYS A 2 26.09 -1.00 8.79
C LYS A 2 25.28 -0.57 7.56
N LEU A 3 24.32 -1.39 7.11
CA LEU A 3 23.51 -1.11 5.91
C LEU A 3 22.86 0.29 5.96
N GLU A 4 22.25 0.64 7.08
CA GLU A 4 21.61 1.95 7.27
C GLU A 4 22.58 3.13 7.08
N GLU A 5 23.83 3.01 7.53
CA GLU A 5 24.83 4.06 7.35
C GLU A 5 25.20 4.22 5.86
N LEU A 6 25.23 3.11 5.12
CA LEU A 6 25.46 3.13 3.68
C LEU A 6 24.32 3.84 2.95
N LEU A 7 23.08 3.48 3.28
CA LEU A 7 21.89 4.08 2.67
C LEU A 7 21.84 5.58 2.97
N LYS A 8 22.06 6.00 4.23
CA LYS A 8 22.11 7.42 4.59
C LYS A 8 23.23 8.18 3.88
N LYS A 9 24.40 7.55 3.70
CA LYS A 9 25.51 8.18 2.97
C LYS A 9 25.18 8.35 1.49
N ARG A 10 24.58 7.32 0.86
CA ARG A 10 24.17 7.33 -0.55
C ARG A 10 23.08 8.37 -0.81
N SER A 11 22.06 8.41 0.05
CA SER A 11 20.92 9.29 -0.12
C SER A 11 21.15 10.71 0.39
N GLY A 12 22.33 11.04 0.93
CA GLY A 12 22.53 12.34 1.60
C GLY A 12 21.63 12.53 2.83
N ASN A 13 21.22 11.43 3.47
CA ASN A 13 20.29 11.39 4.59
C ASN A 13 18.92 11.99 4.28
N VAL A 14 18.44 11.79 3.05
CA VAL A 14 17.05 12.06 2.64
C VAL A 14 16.35 10.80 2.12
N CYS A 15 15.03 10.89 1.94
CA CYS A 15 14.23 9.86 1.29
C CYS A 15 14.60 9.77 -0.19
N GLU A 16 15.01 8.60 -0.67
CA GLU A 16 15.46 8.40 -2.05
C GLU A 16 14.32 8.48 -3.09
N LEU A 17 13.07 8.50 -2.64
CA LEU A 17 11.90 8.68 -3.51
C LEU A 17 11.34 10.09 -3.49
N SER A 18 11.57 10.88 -2.44
CA SER A 18 10.84 12.13 -2.22
C SER A 18 11.67 13.28 -1.65
N ASP A 19 12.97 13.11 -1.48
CA ASP A 19 13.92 14.09 -0.93
C ASP A 19 13.59 14.67 0.46
N ILE A 20 12.59 14.13 1.15
CA ILE A 20 12.18 14.56 2.50
C ILE A 20 13.05 13.87 3.54
N ASN A 21 13.58 14.64 4.50
CA ASN A 21 14.50 14.18 5.54
C ASN A 21 13.81 13.89 6.90
N LYS A 22 12.63 13.26 6.88
CA LYS A 22 11.82 13.02 8.09
C LYS A 22 11.44 11.54 8.21
N ASN A 23 11.56 10.99 9.42
CA ASN A 23 11.19 9.61 9.78
C ASN A 23 11.67 8.58 8.73
N LEU A 24 12.98 8.57 8.49
CA LEU A 24 13.61 7.73 7.49
C LEU A 24 13.76 6.29 7.99
N VAL A 25 13.40 5.34 7.14
CA VAL A 25 13.46 3.90 7.40
C VAL A 25 14.11 3.20 6.22
N ALA A 26 14.93 2.19 6.51
CA ALA A 26 15.47 1.30 5.48
C ALA A 26 14.39 0.30 5.06
N TYR A 27 14.14 0.21 3.76
CA TYR A 27 13.13 -0.65 3.17
C TYR A 27 13.78 -1.56 2.12
N GLU A 28 13.65 -2.87 2.31
CA GLU A 28 14.03 -3.86 1.31
C GLU A 28 12.92 -3.98 0.28
N VAL A 29 13.25 -3.82 -1.00
CA VAL A 29 12.25 -3.85 -2.07
C VAL A 29 11.88 -5.31 -2.38
N PRO A 30 10.63 -5.74 -2.13
CA PRO A 30 10.23 -7.12 -2.37
C PRO A 30 10.00 -7.39 -3.87
N PRO A 31 10.09 -8.63 -4.36
CA PRO A 31 10.76 -9.74 -3.68
C PRO A 31 12.25 -9.46 -3.52
N ALA A 32 12.83 -9.83 -2.38
CA ALA A 32 14.23 -9.59 -2.08
C ALA A 32 15.14 -10.30 -3.11
N GLN A 33 16.02 -9.55 -3.75
CA GLN A 33 16.90 -10.04 -4.82
C GLN A 33 18.31 -10.40 -4.33
N ASN A 34 18.59 -10.30 -3.02
CA ASN A 34 19.94 -10.44 -2.45
C ASN A 34 21.00 -9.52 -3.11
N LYS A 35 20.59 -8.35 -3.62
CA LYS A 35 21.45 -7.35 -4.28
C LYS A 35 22.25 -6.45 -3.32
N GLY A 36 22.43 -6.86 -2.06
CA GLY A 36 23.05 -6.02 -1.05
C GLY A 36 22.34 -4.67 -0.91
N ALA A 37 23.08 -3.56 -0.87
CA ALA A 37 22.51 -2.21 -0.73
C ALA A 37 21.63 -1.77 -1.92
N ASP A 38 21.80 -2.36 -3.10
CA ASP A 38 21.02 -2.04 -4.29
C ASP A 38 19.64 -2.72 -4.29
N GLY A 39 19.40 -3.60 -3.32
CA GLY A 39 18.09 -4.16 -2.99
C GLY A 39 17.26 -3.30 -2.03
N TRP A 40 17.87 -2.24 -1.49
CA TRP A 40 17.34 -1.48 -0.37
C TRP A 40 17.27 0.01 -0.70
N ILE A 41 16.28 0.68 -0.12
CA ILE A 41 16.10 2.13 -0.23
C ILE A 41 15.86 2.75 1.14
N LEU A 42 16.28 4.00 1.31
CA LEU A 42 15.94 4.83 2.45
C LEU A 42 14.71 5.66 2.10
N ILE A 43 13.59 5.41 2.76
CA ILE A 43 12.33 6.11 2.49
C ILE A 43 11.76 6.71 3.76
N ASN A 44 10.91 7.74 3.61
CA ASN A 44 10.14 8.25 4.74
C ASN A 44 8.90 7.37 4.99
N GLU A 45 8.32 7.48 6.19
CA GLU A 45 7.14 6.72 6.58
C GLU A 45 5.92 6.88 5.67
N LYS A 46 5.69 8.07 5.07
CA LYS A 46 4.57 8.28 4.15
C LYS A 46 4.75 7.43 2.88
N CYS A 47 5.94 7.47 2.28
CA CYS A 47 6.29 6.60 1.16
C CYS A 47 6.10 5.13 1.54
N LEU A 48 6.62 4.70 2.70
CA LEU A 48 6.46 3.31 3.16
C LEU A 48 4.99 2.90 3.24
N ARG A 49 4.14 3.72 3.88
CA ARG A 49 2.71 3.38 4.04
C ARG A 49 1.98 3.30 2.71
N GLN A 50 2.27 4.19 1.75
CA GLN A 50 1.63 4.16 0.44
C GLN A 50 2.16 3.03 -0.47
N ILE A 51 3.47 2.73 -0.42
CA ILE A 51 4.08 1.59 -1.13
C ILE A 51 3.48 0.26 -0.64
N GLU A 52 3.37 0.09 0.68
CA GLU A 52 2.82 -1.10 1.34
C GLU A 52 1.28 -1.17 1.32
N LYS A 53 0.62 -0.25 0.59
CA LYS A 53 -0.84 -0.19 0.48
C LYS A 53 -1.51 -0.14 1.88
N LYS A 54 -0.95 0.65 2.79
CA LYS A 54 -1.48 0.92 4.15
C LYS A 54 -2.09 2.31 4.29
N GLU A 55 -1.90 3.15 3.28
CA GLU A 55 -2.42 4.51 3.17
C GLU A 55 -2.84 4.74 1.72
N GLU A 56 -3.85 5.59 1.51
CA GLU A 56 -4.28 6.00 0.17
C GLU A 56 -3.17 6.71 -0.58
N LEU A 57 -3.19 6.54 -1.90
CA LEU A 57 -2.25 7.19 -2.79
C LEU A 57 -2.52 8.70 -2.85
N ASP A 58 -1.49 9.50 -2.59
CA ASP A 58 -1.55 10.95 -2.69
C ASP A 58 -0.95 11.41 -4.03
N ASP A 59 -1.82 11.67 -5.01
CA ASP A 59 -1.44 12.11 -6.36
C ASP A 59 -0.51 13.34 -6.33
N ALA A 60 -0.90 14.38 -5.61
CA ALA A 60 -0.14 15.63 -5.55
C ALA A 60 1.26 15.42 -4.95
N PHE A 61 1.38 14.52 -3.98
CA PHE A 61 2.67 14.11 -3.45
C PHE A 61 3.52 13.39 -4.50
N TRP A 62 3.02 12.30 -5.08
CA TRP A 62 3.82 11.47 -5.99
C TRP A 62 4.15 12.14 -7.31
N LYS A 63 3.23 12.95 -7.85
CA LYS A 63 3.46 13.75 -9.07
C LYS A 63 4.66 14.67 -8.97
N ASN A 64 4.96 15.19 -7.78
CA ASN A 64 6.10 16.06 -7.56
C ASN A 64 7.44 15.32 -7.50
N PHE A 65 7.44 14.00 -7.24
CA PHE A 65 8.66 13.27 -6.89
C PHE A 65 8.99 12.08 -7.82
N LEU A 66 7.99 11.37 -8.34
CA LEU A 66 8.22 10.23 -9.25
C LEU A 66 8.94 10.63 -10.54
N PRO A 67 8.63 11.76 -11.20
CA PRO A 67 9.34 12.20 -12.39
C PRO A 67 10.84 12.46 -12.17
N ILE A 68 11.27 12.64 -10.91
CA ILE A 68 12.67 12.85 -10.52
C ILE A 68 13.29 11.50 -10.14
N SER A 69 12.68 10.79 -9.18
CA SER A 69 13.23 9.54 -8.64
C SER A 69 13.31 8.40 -9.65
N MET A 70 12.47 8.39 -10.69
CA MET A 70 12.52 7.38 -11.76
C MET A 70 13.87 7.35 -12.50
N TRP A 71 14.65 8.44 -12.47
CA TRP A 71 15.97 8.55 -13.10
C TRP A 71 17.13 8.26 -12.14
N SER A 72 16.85 7.77 -10.94
CA SER A 72 17.90 7.40 -9.97
C SER A 72 18.82 6.33 -10.55
N GLU A 73 20.11 6.41 -10.23
CA GLU A 73 21.09 5.36 -10.57
C GLU A 73 20.94 4.11 -9.69
N VAL A 74 20.11 4.17 -8.64
CA VAL A 74 19.89 3.06 -7.72
C VAL A 74 18.76 2.16 -8.25
N PRO A 75 19.04 0.88 -8.59
CA PRO A 75 18.04 -0.01 -9.18
C PRO A 75 16.76 -0.15 -8.36
N ALA A 76 16.88 -0.30 -7.03
CA ALA A 76 15.72 -0.39 -6.15
C ALA A 76 14.83 0.87 -6.19
N VAL A 77 15.42 2.06 -6.36
CA VAL A 77 14.66 3.31 -6.47
C VAL A 77 13.89 3.32 -7.78
N GLN A 78 14.54 3.01 -8.91
CA GLN A 78 13.86 2.96 -10.21
C GLN A 78 12.72 1.93 -10.23
N VAL A 79 12.95 0.75 -9.64
CA VAL A 79 11.94 -0.31 -9.54
C VAL A 79 10.72 0.14 -8.75
N VAL A 80 10.92 0.80 -7.60
CA VAL A 80 9.80 1.31 -6.80
C VAL A 80 9.11 2.49 -7.49
N SER A 81 9.85 3.39 -8.12
CA SER A 81 9.27 4.50 -8.88
C SER A 81 8.41 4.00 -10.04
N TRP A 82 8.87 2.98 -10.79
CA TRP A 82 8.09 2.34 -11.85
C TRP A 82 6.80 1.71 -11.33
N ARG A 83 6.87 1.00 -10.18
CA ARG A 83 5.68 0.40 -9.55
C ARG A 83 4.68 1.45 -9.13
N MET A 84 5.15 2.53 -8.50
CA MET A 84 4.29 3.62 -8.07
C MET A 84 3.67 4.34 -9.26
N LEU A 85 4.43 4.60 -10.34
CA LEU A 85 3.90 5.16 -11.58
C LEU A 85 2.79 4.28 -12.18
N ASN A 86 2.96 2.96 -12.20
CA ASN A 86 1.93 2.04 -12.69
C ASN A 86 0.62 2.10 -11.88
N ARG A 87 0.71 2.37 -10.57
CA ARG A 87 -0.49 2.59 -9.74
C ARG A 87 -1.24 3.87 -10.13
N PHE A 88 -0.54 4.84 -10.71
CA PHE A 88 -1.11 6.08 -11.25
C PHE A 88 -1.29 6.03 -12.78
N ARG A 89 -1.22 4.88 -13.45
CA ARG A 89 -1.19 4.78 -14.93
C ARG A 89 -2.33 5.48 -15.68
N ASN A 90 -3.45 5.73 -15.00
CA ASN A 90 -4.60 6.43 -15.58
C ASN A 90 -4.45 7.96 -15.53
N GLU A 91 -3.51 8.47 -14.73
CA GLU A 91 -3.12 9.87 -14.69
C GLU A 91 -2.15 10.16 -15.84
N SER A 92 -2.41 11.25 -16.58
CA SER A 92 -1.60 11.60 -17.76
C SER A 92 -0.11 11.78 -17.42
N TRP A 93 0.20 12.43 -16.30
CA TRP A 93 1.58 12.67 -15.87
C TRP A 93 2.37 11.38 -15.61
N ALA A 94 1.68 10.34 -15.12
CA ALA A 94 2.30 9.06 -14.83
C ALA A 94 2.45 8.21 -16.10
N ALA A 95 1.46 8.23 -16.99
CA ALA A 95 1.53 7.59 -18.29
C ALA A 95 2.70 8.17 -19.12
N ASP A 96 2.81 9.50 -19.22
CA ASP A 96 3.89 10.18 -19.94
C ASP A 96 5.26 9.81 -19.34
N ALA A 97 5.37 9.73 -18.01
CA ALA A 97 6.60 9.32 -17.35
C ALA A 97 6.95 7.85 -17.63
N LEU A 98 5.97 6.94 -17.62
CA LEU A 98 6.19 5.52 -17.94
C LEU A 98 6.69 5.33 -19.38
N ASP A 99 6.20 6.12 -20.33
CA ASP A 99 6.62 6.05 -21.73
C ASP A 99 8.09 6.47 -21.93
N MET A 100 8.60 7.36 -21.07
CA MET A 100 9.99 7.79 -21.08
C MET A 100 10.92 6.90 -20.26
N MET A 101 10.38 6.13 -19.31
CA MET A 101 11.16 5.32 -18.40
C MET A 101 11.74 4.10 -19.11
N TYR A 102 13.06 3.89 -18.96
CA TYR A 102 13.71 2.65 -19.37
C TYR A 102 14.26 1.91 -18.15
N LEU A 103 13.93 0.62 -18.05
CA LEU A 103 14.53 -0.33 -17.13
C LEU A 103 15.18 -1.43 -17.97
N ASP A 104 16.36 -1.90 -17.56
CA ASP A 104 16.89 -3.14 -18.10
C ASP A 104 15.95 -4.33 -17.79
N ASP A 105 16.16 -5.44 -18.52
CA ASP A 105 15.28 -6.61 -18.43
C ASP A 105 15.21 -7.19 -17.00
N GLU A 106 16.30 -7.15 -16.24
CA GLU A 106 16.37 -7.68 -14.89
C GLU A 106 15.54 -6.83 -13.92
N ASN A 107 15.73 -5.52 -13.96
CA ASN A 107 15.01 -4.57 -13.11
C ASN A 107 13.53 -4.45 -13.52
N LEU A 108 13.21 -4.57 -14.82
CA LEU A 108 11.82 -4.61 -15.28
C LEU A 108 11.10 -5.86 -14.78
N GLN A 109 11.74 -7.03 -14.83
CA GLN A 109 11.19 -8.26 -14.25
C GLN A 109 10.97 -8.13 -12.75
N TRP A 110 11.94 -7.56 -12.03
CA TRP A 110 11.80 -7.29 -10.61
C TRP A 110 10.64 -6.35 -10.32
N ALA A 111 10.49 -5.27 -11.09
CA ALA A 111 9.38 -4.33 -10.94
C ALA A 111 8.02 -4.99 -11.15
N LYS A 112 7.88 -5.79 -12.22
CA LYS A 112 6.65 -6.53 -12.55
C LYS A 112 6.25 -7.57 -11.52
N ALA A 113 7.19 -8.14 -10.76
CA ALA A 113 6.90 -9.17 -9.77
C ALA A 113 5.93 -8.74 -8.65
N ALA A 114 5.75 -7.44 -8.41
CA ALA A 114 4.78 -6.92 -7.45
C ALA A 114 3.33 -6.86 -7.99
N GLY A 115 3.11 -7.06 -9.29
CA GLY A 115 1.78 -7.00 -9.90
C GLY A 115 1.18 -5.59 -10.03
N ASP A 116 1.90 -4.53 -9.66
CA ASP A 116 1.37 -3.16 -9.69
C ASP A 116 0.99 -2.65 -11.11
N HIS A 117 1.45 -3.35 -12.15
CA HIS A 117 1.14 -3.08 -13.56
C HIS A 117 -0.08 -3.83 -14.10
N THR A 118 -0.65 -4.77 -13.35
CA THR A 118 -1.81 -5.55 -13.78
C THR A 118 -3.13 -4.96 -13.30
N ASP A 119 -3.11 -4.19 -12.21
CA ASP A 119 -4.30 -3.58 -11.63
C ASP A 119 -4.68 -2.29 -12.38
N ASP A 120 -5.98 -2.01 -12.51
CA ASP A 120 -6.55 -0.82 -13.20
C ASP A 120 -6.29 0.53 -12.52
N GLY A 121 -5.20 0.66 -11.76
CA GLY A 121 -4.84 1.86 -10.99
C GLY A 121 -5.75 2.11 -9.77
N ALA A 122 -6.91 1.46 -9.69
CA ALA A 122 -7.81 1.53 -8.56
C ALA A 122 -7.36 0.56 -7.45
N ILE A 123 -6.51 1.03 -6.53
CA ILE A 123 -6.33 0.35 -5.25
C ILE A 123 -7.61 0.55 -4.43
N ASN A 124 -8.53 -0.39 -4.54
CA ASN A 124 -9.74 -0.38 -3.73
C ASN A 124 -9.39 -0.91 -2.34
N PHE A 125 -9.40 -0.03 -1.34
CA PHE A 125 -9.24 -0.43 0.06
C PHE A 125 -10.57 -0.85 0.67
N HIS A 126 -10.56 -1.84 1.56
CA HIS A 126 -11.68 -2.04 2.47
C HIS A 126 -11.72 -0.86 3.43
N LYS A 127 -12.71 0.02 3.30
CA LYS A 127 -12.87 1.19 4.15
C LYS A 127 -14.10 1.08 5.02
N ASP A 128 -13.96 1.43 6.29
CA ASP A 128 -15.08 1.55 7.21
C ASP A 128 -16.00 2.74 6.85
N SER A 129 -17.08 2.95 7.61
CA SER A 129 -18.03 4.06 7.38
C SER A 129 -17.41 5.46 7.47
N ASN A 130 -16.25 5.60 8.10
CA ASN A 130 -15.53 6.86 8.32
C ASN A 130 -14.36 7.03 7.33
N GLY A 131 -14.14 6.08 6.42
CA GLY A 131 -13.03 6.10 5.47
C GLY A 131 -11.73 5.50 5.99
N ASN A 132 -11.71 4.92 7.19
CA ASN A 132 -10.50 4.26 7.69
C ASN A 132 -10.26 2.94 6.95
N ILE A 133 -9.02 2.73 6.51
CA ILE A 133 -8.59 1.46 5.90
C ILE A 133 -8.60 0.35 6.95
N LEU A 134 -9.31 -0.72 6.64
CA LEU A 134 -9.42 -1.93 7.43
C LEU A 134 -8.32 -2.93 7.05
N GLN A 135 -7.78 -3.62 8.04
CA GLN A 135 -6.78 -4.67 7.86
C GLN A 135 -7.25 -6.01 8.43
N ASN A 136 -6.68 -7.10 7.90
CA ASN A 136 -6.88 -8.43 8.49
C ASN A 136 -6.43 -8.42 9.96
N GLY A 137 -7.28 -8.92 10.84
CA GLY A 137 -7.04 -8.96 12.29
C GLY A 137 -7.60 -7.75 13.05
N ASP A 138 -8.06 -6.70 12.37
CA ASP A 138 -8.65 -5.54 13.04
C ASP A 138 -9.89 -5.92 13.87
N THR A 139 -10.20 -5.08 14.85
CA THR A 139 -11.49 -5.09 15.55
C THR A 139 -12.28 -3.88 15.11
N VAL A 140 -13.51 -4.10 14.67
CA VAL A 140 -14.43 -3.04 14.23
C VAL A 140 -15.72 -3.09 15.05
N THR A 141 -16.45 -1.99 15.07
CA THR A 141 -17.70 -1.84 15.81
C THR A 141 -18.85 -1.58 14.86
N LEU A 142 -19.97 -2.27 15.03
CA LEU A 142 -21.18 -2.02 14.23
C LEU A 142 -21.72 -0.61 14.50
N ILE A 143 -22.06 0.11 13.44
CA ILE A 143 -22.72 1.43 13.53
C ILE A 143 -24.23 1.37 13.32
N LYS A 144 -24.77 0.18 13.00
CA LYS A 144 -26.21 -0.07 12.80
C LYS A 144 -26.56 -1.46 13.31
N ASP A 145 -27.84 -1.66 13.63
CA ASP A 145 -28.40 -2.98 13.91
C ASP A 145 -28.45 -3.79 12.63
N LEU A 146 -27.99 -5.03 12.68
CA LEU A 146 -27.95 -5.96 11.54
C LEU A 146 -28.57 -7.30 11.92
N ASP A 147 -29.50 -7.76 11.11
CA ASP A 147 -29.99 -9.14 11.17
C ASP A 147 -29.00 -10.06 10.47
N VAL A 148 -28.46 -11.04 11.22
CA VAL A 148 -27.53 -12.01 10.65
C VAL A 148 -28.33 -13.05 9.86
N LYS A 149 -28.17 -13.04 8.54
CA LYS A 149 -28.80 -14.03 7.67
C LYS A 149 -28.37 -15.45 8.07
N GLY A 150 -29.34 -16.33 8.28
CA GLY A 150 -29.10 -17.72 8.68
C GLY A 150 -28.90 -17.92 10.19
N SER A 151 -29.21 -16.92 11.01
CA SER A 151 -29.22 -17.01 12.48
C SER A 151 -30.45 -16.30 13.06
N SER A 152 -30.81 -16.63 14.30
CA SER A 152 -31.71 -15.82 15.10
C SER A 152 -31.01 -14.63 15.78
N LEU A 153 -29.71 -14.47 15.54
CA LEU A 153 -28.89 -13.42 16.13
C LEU A 153 -29.12 -12.07 15.43
N ASN A 154 -29.59 -11.09 16.20
CA ASN A 154 -29.66 -9.69 15.80
C ASN A 154 -28.47 -8.95 16.44
N ALA A 155 -27.50 -8.54 15.62
CA ALA A 155 -26.31 -7.85 16.08
C ALA A 155 -26.63 -6.36 16.24
N LYS A 156 -26.55 -5.86 17.48
CA LYS A 156 -26.88 -4.48 17.81
C LYS A 156 -25.74 -3.51 17.46
N VAL A 157 -26.10 -2.26 17.21
CA VAL A 157 -25.15 -1.14 17.18
C VAL A 157 -24.25 -1.17 18.42
N GLY A 158 -22.96 -0.92 18.24
CA GLY A 158 -21.96 -1.01 19.30
C GLY A 158 -21.38 -2.41 19.51
N THR A 159 -21.91 -3.46 18.87
CA THR A 159 -21.31 -4.80 18.93
C THR A 159 -19.93 -4.79 18.28
N ALA A 160 -18.92 -5.29 19.01
CA ALA A 160 -17.56 -5.41 18.52
C ALA A 160 -17.39 -6.72 17.73
N VAL A 161 -16.84 -6.59 16.52
CA VAL A 161 -16.48 -7.68 15.64
C VAL A 161 -14.97 -7.76 15.60
N ARG A 162 -14.41 -8.78 16.26
CA ARG A 162 -12.96 -8.93 16.44
C ARG A 162 -12.36 -9.84 15.37
N ASN A 163 -11.09 -9.61 15.07
CA ASN A 163 -10.29 -10.45 14.17
C ASN A 163 -10.93 -10.57 12.78
N ILE A 164 -11.25 -9.43 12.16
CA ILE A 164 -11.90 -9.41 10.85
C ILE A 164 -10.96 -9.94 9.76
N ARG A 165 -11.54 -10.44 8.67
CA ARG A 165 -10.83 -10.82 7.46
C ARG A 165 -11.39 -10.03 6.28
N LEU A 166 -10.51 -9.54 5.42
CA LEU A 166 -10.86 -8.81 4.21
C LEU A 166 -11.32 -9.81 3.14
N VAL A 167 -12.46 -9.53 2.50
CA VAL A 167 -12.99 -10.38 1.42
C VAL A 167 -12.26 -10.08 0.12
N HIS A 168 -11.51 -11.05 -0.38
CA HIS A 168 -10.83 -10.91 -1.66
C HIS A 168 -11.84 -10.76 -2.81
N GLY A 169 -11.69 -9.69 -3.60
CA GLY A 169 -12.57 -9.40 -4.73
C GLY A 169 -13.83 -8.58 -4.39
N ASN A 170 -14.10 -8.28 -3.12
CA ASN A 170 -15.18 -7.36 -2.73
C ASN A 170 -14.78 -6.45 -1.56
N HIS A 171 -14.29 -5.27 -1.91
CA HIS A 171 -13.81 -4.26 -0.96
C HIS A 171 -14.90 -3.66 -0.07
N GLU A 172 -16.18 -3.84 -0.43
CA GLU A 172 -17.30 -3.45 0.41
C GLU A 172 -17.66 -4.50 1.46
N GLN A 173 -16.99 -5.66 1.48
CA GLN A 173 -17.30 -6.76 2.39
C GLN A 173 -16.11 -7.16 3.26
N ILE A 174 -16.39 -7.49 4.52
CA ILE A 174 -15.45 -8.11 5.46
C ILE A 174 -16.12 -9.29 6.12
N GLU A 175 -15.32 -10.28 6.50
CA GLU A 175 -15.72 -11.39 7.36
C GLU A 175 -15.32 -11.11 8.79
N GLY A 176 -16.13 -11.53 9.76
CA GLY A 176 -15.82 -11.41 11.17
C GLY A 176 -16.58 -12.41 12.00
N LYS A 177 -16.36 -12.38 13.33
CA LYS A 177 -17.08 -13.24 14.26
C LYS A 177 -17.85 -12.41 15.29
N ILE A 178 -19.11 -12.76 15.49
CA ILE A 178 -19.95 -12.28 16.60
C ILE A 178 -20.45 -13.51 17.36
N GLU A 179 -20.23 -13.55 18.67
CA GLU A 179 -20.63 -14.68 19.55
C GLU A 179 -20.23 -16.07 19.02
N GLY A 180 -19.06 -16.15 18.37
CA GLY A 180 -18.54 -17.40 17.79
C GLY A 180 -19.07 -17.75 16.40
N GLN A 181 -20.10 -17.06 15.90
CA GLN A 181 -20.63 -17.24 14.56
C GLN A 181 -19.88 -16.37 13.54
N ALA A 182 -19.44 -16.97 12.43
CA ALA A 182 -18.83 -16.25 11.31
C ALA A 182 -19.90 -15.57 10.46
N ILE A 183 -19.68 -14.29 10.14
CA ILE A 183 -20.62 -13.47 9.37
C ILE A 183 -19.88 -12.61 8.33
N VAL A 184 -20.56 -12.28 7.24
CA VAL A 184 -20.10 -11.30 6.24
C VAL A 184 -20.83 -9.99 6.48
N ILE A 185 -20.09 -8.89 6.56
CA ILE A 185 -20.59 -7.56 6.90
C ILE A 185 -20.17 -6.58 5.81
N LEU A 186 -21.06 -5.67 5.42
CA LEU A 186 -20.68 -4.57 4.55
C LEU A 186 -19.86 -3.52 5.33
N THR A 187 -18.72 -3.10 4.80
CA THR A 187 -17.78 -2.21 5.50
C THR A 187 -18.40 -0.85 5.85
N LYS A 188 -19.38 -0.38 5.07
CA LYS A 188 -20.16 0.83 5.36
C LYS A 188 -21.00 0.77 6.64
N PHE A 189 -21.13 -0.40 7.28
CA PHE A 189 -21.87 -0.60 8.54
C PHE A 189 -20.96 -0.83 9.74
N VAL A 190 -19.64 -0.69 9.57
CA VAL A 190 -18.68 -0.80 10.66
C VAL A 190 -17.83 0.46 10.76
N LYS A 191 -17.26 0.69 11.93
CA LYS A 191 -16.18 1.66 12.17
C LYS A 191 -15.03 0.98 12.93
N ARG A 192 -13.79 1.32 12.62
CA ARG A 192 -12.63 0.88 13.40
C ARG A 192 -12.52 1.62 14.72
#